data_AF-A0A847EDN8-F1
#
_entry.id   AF-A0A847EDN8-F1
#
_cell.length_a   1.000
_cell.length_b   1.000
_cell.length_c   1.000
_cell.angle_alpha   90.00
_cell.angle_beta   90.00
_cell.angle_gamma   90.00
#
_symmetry.space_group_name_H-M   'P 1'
#
loop_
_entity.id
_entity.type
_entity.pdbx_description
1 polymer ?
#
loop_
_entity_poly.entity_id
_entity_poly.type
_entity_poly.pdbx_seq_one_letter_code
_entity_poly.pdbx_strand_id
1 'polypeptide(L)'
;MKMPQIKINFKPLFWEALSLFIVVIILHCMASAYHLYWKIYEFDSILHFLGGATLSLFFLWLYFYSGLFKPRNRKLKDFIVIALLGSVSIALFWEIYELIFKRYMVQISDYPYDLTMDLIMDVLGASVGFLYGYMRELEILKGEKTKNNEQS
;
A
#
# COMPACT_ATOMS: atom_id res chain seq x y z
N MET A 1 13.63 -24.63 31.50
CA MET A 1 12.55 -23.70 31.08
C MET A 1 12.58 -23.63 29.56
N LYS A 2 11.66 -24.32 28.85
CA LYS A 2 11.59 -24.22 27.40
C LYS A 2 10.91 -22.91 27.05
N MET A 3 11.60 -22.01 26.36
CA MET A 3 10.97 -20.79 25.84
C MET A 3 9.83 -21.19 24.88
N PRO A 4 8.63 -20.59 25.01
CA PRO A 4 7.57 -20.83 24.05
C PRO A 4 8.07 -20.41 22.67
N GLN A 5 8.10 -21.36 21.74
CA GLN A 5 8.43 -21.12 20.34
C GLN A 5 7.25 -20.39 19.71
N ILE A 6 7.34 -19.06 19.64
CA ILE A 6 6.32 -18.21 19.04
C ILE A 6 6.30 -18.49 17.53
N LYS A 7 5.30 -19.26 17.07
CA LYS A 7 4.98 -19.36 15.63
C LYS A 7 4.29 -18.06 15.21
N ILE A 8 5.07 -17.01 14.99
CA ILE A 8 4.60 -15.82 14.26
C ILE A 8 4.40 -16.28 12.81
N ASN A 9 3.18 -16.16 12.28
CA ASN A 9 2.95 -16.38 10.86
C ASN A 9 3.69 -15.26 10.12
N PHE A 10 4.78 -15.55 9.43
CA PHE A 10 5.70 -14.54 8.83
C PHE A 10 5.11 -13.78 7.61
N LYS A 11 3.80 -13.85 7.38
CA LYS A 11 3.17 -13.38 6.14
C LYS A 11 1.98 -12.41 6.26
N PRO A 12 1.66 -11.74 7.39
CA PRO A 12 0.55 -10.79 7.37
C PRO A 12 0.87 -9.67 6.38
N LEU A 13 -0.15 -9.19 5.69
CA LEU A 13 -0.09 -8.11 4.68
C LEU A 13 0.55 -8.48 3.34
N PHE A 14 1.36 -9.56 3.25
CA PHE A 14 2.00 -9.92 1.97
C PHE A 14 0.97 -10.33 0.91
N TRP A 15 0.05 -11.23 1.28
CA TRP A 15 -0.95 -11.73 0.34
C TRP A 15 -1.96 -10.65 -0.01
N GLU A 16 -2.28 -9.77 0.93
CA GLU A 16 -3.14 -8.61 0.72
C GLU A 16 -2.48 -7.62 -0.26
N ALA A 17 -1.21 -7.27 -0.05
CA ALA A 17 -0.46 -6.42 -0.96
C ALA A 17 -0.34 -7.05 -2.36
N LEU A 18 -0.03 -8.34 -2.44
CA LEU A 18 0.06 -9.06 -3.72
C LEU A 18 -1.28 -9.12 -4.45
N SER A 19 -2.38 -9.33 -3.72
CA SER A 19 -3.73 -9.37 -4.30
C SER A 19 -4.11 -8.02 -4.88
N LEU A 20 -3.88 -6.93 -4.14
CA LEU A 20 -4.12 -5.57 -4.65
C LEU A 20 -3.23 -5.25 -5.85
N PHE A 21 -1.95 -5.65 -5.81
CA PHE A 21 -1.05 -5.47 -6.94
C PHE A 21 -1.54 -6.16 -8.23
N ILE A 22 -2.05 -7.39 -8.11
CA ILE A 22 -2.64 -8.11 -9.24
C ILE A 22 -3.86 -7.35 -9.78
N VAL A 23 -4.73 -6.84 -8.90
CA VAL A 23 -5.89 -6.02 -9.30
C VAL A 23 -5.45 -4.76 -10.04
N VAL A 24 -4.46 -4.03 -9.52
CA VAL A 24 -3.90 -2.83 -10.16
C VAL A 24 -3.37 -3.14 -11.55
N ILE A 25 -2.60 -4.22 -11.71
CA ILE A 25 -2.08 -4.64 -13.03
C ILE A 25 -3.22 -4.94 -14.00
N ILE A 26 -4.20 -5.73 -13.58
CA ILE A 26 -5.33 -6.10 -14.43
C ILE A 26 -6.08 -4.85 -14.89
N LEU A 27 -6.40 -3.95 -13.96
CA LEU A 27 -7.09 -2.69 -14.26
C LEU A 27 -6.27 -1.79 -15.18
N HIS A 28 -4.96 -1.67 -14.95
CA HIS A 28 -4.06 -0.90 -15.82
C HIS A 28 -3.99 -1.47 -17.25
N CYS A 29 -3.86 -2.80 -17.38
CA CYS A 29 -3.84 -3.47 -18.67
C CYS A 29 -5.17 -3.30 -19.41
N MET A 30 -6.30 -3.44 -18.71
CA MET A 30 -7.63 -3.18 -19.27
C MET A 30 -7.78 -1.72 -19.68
N ALA A 31 -7.35 -0.78 -18.84
CA ALA A 31 -7.44 0.64 -19.12
C ALA A 31 -6.63 1.05 -20.34
N SER A 32 -5.45 0.46 -20.49
CA SER A 32 -4.60 0.64 -21.67
C SER A 32 -5.24 0.02 -22.93
N ALA A 33 -5.74 -1.22 -22.84
CA ALA A 33 -6.29 -1.95 -23.99
C ALA A 33 -7.62 -1.37 -24.50
N TYR A 34 -8.48 -0.89 -23.59
CA TYR A 34 -9.82 -0.38 -23.93
C TYR A 34 -9.89 1.15 -23.94
N HIS A 35 -8.76 1.83 -23.74
CA HIS A 35 -8.65 3.30 -23.60
C HIS A 35 -9.53 3.85 -22.47
N LEU A 36 -9.63 3.15 -21.33
CA LEU A 36 -10.50 3.56 -20.22
C LEU A 36 -10.04 4.85 -19.56
N TYR A 37 -8.73 5.12 -19.56
CA TYR A 37 -8.15 6.40 -19.14
C TYR A 37 -8.80 7.62 -19.80
N TRP A 38 -9.30 7.47 -21.04
CA TRP A 38 -9.91 8.55 -21.82
C TRP A 38 -11.44 8.52 -21.78
N LYS A 39 -12.03 7.37 -21.41
CA LYS A 39 -13.48 7.14 -21.50
C LYS A 39 -14.18 7.28 -20.16
N ILE A 40 -13.48 6.95 -19.07
CA ILE A 40 -14.02 6.96 -17.72
C ILE A 40 -13.30 8.07 -16.99
N TYR A 41 -14.07 9.08 -16.57
CA TYR A 41 -13.57 10.19 -15.78
C TYR A 41 -12.91 9.68 -14.50
N GLU A 42 -11.70 10.17 -14.20
CA GLU A 42 -10.91 9.84 -13.01
C GLU A 42 -10.61 8.33 -12.81
N PHE A 43 -10.59 7.55 -13.90
CA PHE A 43 -10.16 6.14 -13.83
C PHE A 43 -8.72 6.02 -13.31
N ASP A 44 -7.86 6.98 -13.66
CA ASP A 44 -6.47 7.00 -13.20
C ASP A 44 -6.38 7.20 -11.69
N SER A 45 -7.16 8.13 -11.16
CA SER A 45 -7.26 8.40 -9.73
C SER A 45 -7.70 7.15 -8.92
N ILE A 46 -8.53 6.27 -9.48
CA ILE A 46 -8.85 4.96 -8.87
C ILE A 46 -7.61 4.06 -8.82
N LEU A 47 -6.81 4.02 -9.89
CA LEU A 47 -5.57 3.26 -9.91
C LEU A 47 -4.53 3.83 -8.94
N HIS A 48 -4.42 5.16 -8.80
CA HIS A 48 -3.58 5.81 -7.79
C HIS A 48 -4.00 5.41 -6.37
N PHE A 49 -5.30 5.47 -6.06
CA PHE A 49 -5.78 5.01 -4.76
C PHE A 49 -5.37 3.55 -4.46
N LEU A 50 -5.57 2.65 -5.43
CA LEU A 50 -5.20 1.25 -5.27
C LEU A 50 -3.67 1.04 -5.25
N GLY A 51 -2.92 1.84 -5.99
CA GLY A 51 -1.45 1.87 -6.03
C GLY A 51 -0.86 2.29 -4.68
N GLY A 52 -1.32 3.42 -4.15
CA GLY A 52 -0.97 3.91 -2.82
C GLY A 52 -1.27 2.90 -1.72
N ALA A 53 -2.45 2.25 -1.76
CA ALA A 53 -2.79 1.17 -0.82
C ALA A 53 -1.87 -0.04 -0.97
N THR A 54 -1.58 -0.46 -2.21
CA THR A 54 -0.71 -1.61 -2.52
C THR A 54 0.70 -1.40 -1.97
N LEU A 55 1.35 -0.27 -2.31
CA LEU A 55 2.72 -0.03 -1.86
C LEU A 55 2.80 0.27 -0.37
N SER A 56 1.78 0.91 0.21
CA SER A 56 1.67 1.06 1.66
C SER A 56 1.70 -0.30 2.37
N LEU A 57 0.85 -1.25 1.95
CA LEU A 57 0.82 -2.60 2.54
C LEU A 57 2.12 -3.37 2.28
N PHE A 58 2.69 -3.26 1.08
CA PHE A 58 3.95 -3.92 0.74
C PHE A 58 5.10 -3.41 1.62
N PHE A 59 5.23 -2.09 1.82
CA PHE A 59 6.28 -1.51 2.67
C PHE A 59 6.07 -1.86 4.14
N LEU A 60 4.83 -1.88 4.62
CA LEU A 60 4.51 -2.35 5.97
C LEU A 60 4.90 -3.82 6.16
N TRP A 61 4.55 -4.69 5.20
CA TRP A 61 5.02 -6.08 5.19
C TRP A 61 6.54 -6.15 5.22
N LEU A 62 7.20 -5.43 4.31
CA LEU A 62 8.65 -5.47 4.14
C LEU A 62 9.37 -5.02 5.42
N TYR A 63 8.93 -3.94 6.04
CA TYR A 63 9.58 -3.40 7.23
C TYR A 63 9.26 -4.22 8.50
N PHE A 64 7.99 -4.54 8.72
CA PHE A 64 7.54 -5.11 9.99
C PHE A 64 7.47 -6.63 10.03
N TYR A 65 7.27 -7.30 8.89
CA TYR A 65 6.86 -8.70 8.87
C TYR A 65 7.74 -9.63 8.02
N SER A 66 8.52 -9.09 7.08
CA SER A 66 9.43 -9.89 6.23
C SER A 66 10.59 -10.56 7.00
N GLY A 67 10.91 -10.04 8.19
CA GLY A 67 12.08 -10.45 8.98
C GLY A 67 13.39 -9.76 8.59
N LEU A 68 13.38 -8.86 7.60
CA LEU A 68 14.58 -8.15 7.12
C LEU A 68 15.08 -7.08 8.11
N PHE A 69 14.18 -6.22 8.62
CA PHE A 69 14.56 -5.07 9.45
C PHE A 69 14.42 -5.28 10.95
N LYS A 70 13.54 -6.21 11.37
CA LYS A 70 13.28 -6.56 12.79
C LYS A 70 13.11 -5.33 13.71
N PRO A 71 12.18 -4.41 13.40
CA PRO A 71 12.01 -3.18 14.17
C PRO A 71 11.59 -3.47 15.62
N ARG A 72 12.22 -2.77 16.57
CA ARG A 72 11.92 -2.92 18.01
C ARG A 72 10.65 -2.18 18.44
N ASN A 73 10.32 -1.08 17.76
CA ASN A 73 9.12 -0.28 18.01
C ASN A 73 8.11 -0.52 16.89
N ARG A 74 6.85 -0.70 17.29
CA ARG A 74 5.71 -0.94 16.38
C ARG A 74 4.55 0.00 16.76
N LYS A 75 4.86 1.29 16.90
CA LYS A 75 3.87 2.31 17.29
C LYS A 75 3.11 2.78 16.04
N LEU A 76 1.92 3.34 16.23
CA LEU A 76 1.09 3.87 15.14
C LEU A 76 1.88 4.81 14.20
N LYS A 77 2.71 5.70 14.77
CA LYS A 77 3.56 6.61 13.98
C LYS A 77 4.50 5.88 13.01
N ASP A 78 5.01 4.71 13.40
CA ASP A 78 5.96 3.96 12.59
C ASP A 78 5.22 3.34 11.39
N PHE A 79 3.98 2.87 11.60
CA PHE A 79 3.10 2.41 10.53
C PHE A 79 2.77 3.54 9.55
N ILE A 80 2.39 4.73 10.05
CA ILE A 80 2.08 5.89 9.20
C ILE A 80 3.28 6.27 8.33
N VAL A 81 4.47 6.40 8.91
CA VAL A 81 5.68 6.79 8.17
C VAL A 81 6.03 5.78 7.10
N ILE A 82 6.04 4.48 7.42
CA ILE A 82 6.39 3.43 6.47
C ILE A 82 5.35 3.32 5.33
N ALA A 83 4.06 3.46 5.66
CA ALA A 83 2.99 3.52 4.67
C ALA A 83 3.14 4.69 3.69
N LEU A 84 3.40 5.89 4.21
CA LEU A 84 3.61 7.09 3.40
C LEU A 84 4.85 6.96 2.52
N LEU A 85 5.93 6.34 3.00
CA LEU A 85 7.10 6.06 2.17
C LEU A 85 6.76 5.15 0.97
N GLY A 86 5.92 4.13 1.19
CA GLY A 86 5.43 3.28 0.10
C GLY A 86 4.61 4.08 -0.93
N SER A 87 3.68 4.90 -0.46
CA SER A 87 2.83 5.75 -1.31
C SER A 87 3.60 6.80 -2.10
N VAL A 88 4.55 7.51 -1.47
CA VAL A 88 5.41 8.48 -2.16
C VAL A 88 6.27 7.78 -3.23
N SER A 89 6.71 6.54 -2.98
CA SER A 89 7.48 5.78 -3.96
C SER A 89 6.69 5.49 -5.23
N ILE A 90 5.40 5.15 -5.12
CA ILE A 90 4.57 4.90 -6.31
C ILE A 90 4.17 6.20 -7.01
N ALA A 91 3.80 7.24 -6.26
CA ALA A 91 3.49 8.56 -6.83
C ALA A 91 4.65 9.06 -7.69
N LEU A 92 5.88 9.06 -7.15
CA LEU A 92 7.07 9.49 -7.89
C LEU A 92 7.36 8.60 -9.11
N PHE A 93 7.21 7.28 -8.96
CA PHE A 93 7.46 6.36 -10.07
C PHE A 93 6.47 6.57 -11.21
N TRP A 94 5.20 6.80 -10.89
CA TRP A 94 4.14 7.03 -11.88
C TRP A 94 4.34 8.36 -12.61
N GLU A 95 4.61 9.44 -11.88
CA GLU A 95 4.88 10.74 -12.49
C GLU A 95 6.08 10.70 -13.44
N ILE A 96 7.17 10.04 -13.03
CA ILE A 96 8.34 9.85 -13.90
C ILE A 96 7.97 9.03 -15.13
N TYR A 97 7.15 8.00 -14.96
CA TYR A 97 6.66 7.17 -16.07
C TYR A 97 5.87 8.02 -17.08
N GLU A 98 4.94 8.85 -16.62
CA GLU A 98 4.14 9.71 -17.50
C GLU A 98 4.98 10.73 -18.26
N LEU A 99 5.92 11.38 -17.57
CA LEU A 99 6.84 12.35 -18.15
C LEU A 99 7.75 11.73 -19.22
N ILE A 100 8.27 10.51 -18.99
CA ILE A 100 9.15 9.81 -19.94
C ILE A 100 8.39 9.34 -21.16
N PHE A 101 7.27 8.64 -20.94
CA PHE A 101 6.52 8.02 -22.02
C PHE A 101 5.61 9.02 -22.74
N LYS A 102 5.63 10.29 -22.32
CA LYS A 102 4.75 11.36 -22.79
C LYS A 102 3.35 10.80 -22.95
N ARG A 103 2.90 10.11 -21.89
CA ARG A 103 1.72 9.26 -21.84
C ARG A 103 0.52 10.20 -22.03
N TYR A 104 0.30 10.52 -23.30
CA TYR A 104 -0.76 11.28 -23.91
C TYR A 104 -0.77 12.79 -23.70
N MET A 105 -1.39 13.41 -24.69
CA MET A 105 -1.71 14.82 -24.87
C MET A 105 -2.64 15.33 -23.75
N VAL A 106 -2.23 15.27 -22.48
CA VAL A 106 -2.85 16.11 -21.47
C VAL A 106 -2.63 17.53 -21.96
N GLN A 107 -3.70 18.27 -22.22
CA GLN A 107 -3.56 19.70 -22.46
C GLN A 107 -2.80 20.24 -21.25
N ILE A 108 -1.69 20.95 -21.47
CA ILE A 108 -0.80 21.43 -20.40
C ILE A 108 -1.59 22.14 -19.26
N SER A 109 -2.79 22.65 -19.57
CA SER A 109 -3.74 23.21 -18.62
C SER A 109 -4.25 22.25 -17.53
N ASP A 110 -4.40 20.97 -17.85
CA ASP A 110 -5.12 20.01 -16.99
C ASP A 110 -4.16 19.18 -16.14
N TYR A 111 -2.88 19.11 -16.53
CA TYR A 111 -1.84 18.34 -15.84
C TYR A 111 -1.69 18.70 -14.34
N PRO A 112 -1.72 19.98 -13.90
CA PRO A 112 -1.64 20.30 -12.48
C PRO A 112 -2.83 19.75 -11.66
N TYR A 113 -4.02 19.67 -12.26
CA TYR A 113 -5.19 19.10 -11.59
C TYR A 113 -5.03 17.59 -11.42
N ASP A 114 -4.65 16.91 -12.51
CA ASP A 114 -4.45 15.46 -12.57
C ASP A 114 -3.43 15.00 -11.53
N LEU A 115 -2.22 15.57 -11.60
CA LEU A 115 -1.13 15.35 -10.63
C LEU A 115 -1.61 15.57 -9.18
N THR A 116 -2.39 16.62 -8.93
CA THR A 116 -2.88 16.91 -7.57
C THR A 116 -3.86 15.84 -7.10
N MET A 117 -4.79 15.43 -7.96
CA MET A 117 -5.77 14.39 -7.65
C MET A 117 -5.10 13.03 -7.43
N ASP A 118 -4.10 12.70 -8.22
CA ASP A 118 -3.36 11.46 -8.11
C ASP A 118 -2.55 11.39 -6.81
N LEU A 119 -1.88 12.48 -6.43
CA LEU A 119 -1.22 12.59 -5.12
C LEU A 119 -2.21 12.46 -3.95
N ILE A 120 -3.39 13.08 -4.05
CA ILE A 120 -4.44 12.96 -3.03
C ILE A 120 -4.89 11.49 -2.92
N MET A 121 -5.14 10.84 -4.05
CA MET A 121 -5.59 9.45 -4.08
C MET A 121 -4.53 8.48 -3.57
N ASP A 122 -3.26 8.68 -3.92
CA ASP A 122 -2.14 7.90 -3.39
C ASP A 122 -2.09 7.99 -1.86
N VAL A 123 -2.23 9.19 -1.29
CA VAL A 123 -2.24 9.40 0.17
C VAL A 123 -3.48 8.79 0.82
N LEU A 124 -4.65 8.87 0.20
CA LEU A 124 -5.87 8.23 0.69
C LEU A 124 -5.73 6.70 0.68
N GLY A 125 -5.17 6.13 -0.39
CA GLY A 125 -4.82 4.72 -0.48
C GLY A 125 -3.84 4.30 0.61
N ALA A 126 -2.78 5.09 0.81
CA ALA A 126 -1.82 4.88 1.89
C ALA A 126 -2.49 4.90 3.27
N SER A 127 -3.48 5.79 3.43
CA SER A 127 -4.23 5.96 4.66
C SER A 127 -5.02 4.71 5.02
N VAL A 128 -5.73 4.15 4.04
CA VAL A 128 -6.40 2.86 4.20
C VAL A 128 -5.40 1.74 4.46
N GLY A 129 -4.27 1.73 3.75
CA GLY A 129 -3.20 0.76 3.93
C GLY A 129 -2.63 0.74 5.35
N PHE A 130 -2.30 1.91 5.93
CA PHE A 130 -1.75 1.96 7.29
C PHE A 130 -2.81 1.63 8.35
N LEU A 131 -4.05 2.08 8.17
CA LEU A 131 -5.14 1.77 9.11
C LEU A 131 -5.37 0.26 9.14
N TYR A 132 -5.49 -0.38 7.96
CA TYR A 132 -5.62 -1.83 7.85
C TYR A 132 -4.42 -2.54 8.47
N GLY A 133 -3.19 -2.16 8.09
CA GLY A 133 -1.97 -2.77 8.62
C GLY A 133 -1.84 -2.66 10.14
N TYR A 134 -2.24 -1.53 10.73
CA TYR A 134 -2.21 -1.32 12.17
C TYR A 134 -3.32 -2.09 12.90
N MET A 135 -4.53 -2.18 12.34
CA MET A 135 -5.59 -3.02 12.90
C MET A 135 -5.16 -4.50 12.95
N ARG A 136 -4.50 -5.00 11.91
CA ARG A 136 -3.95 -6.36 11.87
C ARG A 136 -2.88 -6.58 12.95
N GLU A 137 -2.02 -5.60 13.21
CA GLU A 137 -1.05 -5.64 14.30
C GLU A 137 -1.75 -5.76 15.67
N LEU A 138 -2.79 -4.96 15.91
CA LEU A 138 -3.54 -5.00 17.17
C LEU A 138 -4.24 -6.36 17.39
N GLU A 139 -4.77 -6.97 16.33
CA GLU A 139 -5.37 -8.31 16.38
C GLU A 139 -4.33 -9.38 16.77
N ILE A 140 -3.13 -9.32 16.19
CA ILE A 140 -2.02 -10.23 16.50
C ILE A 140 -1.65 -10.10 17.99
N LEU A 141 -1.45 -8.86 18.47
CA LEU A 141 -1.10 -8.60 19.86
C LEU A 141 -2.18 -9.07 20.84
N LYS A 142 -3.47 -8.93 20.47
CA LYS A 142 -4.58 -9.42 21.29
C LYS A 142 -4.58 -10.95 21.37
N GLY A 143 -4.38 -11.63 20.23
CA GLY A 143 -4.32 -13.09 20.17
C GLY A 143 -3.16 -13.69 20.97
N GLU A 144 -2.01 -13.02 21.01
CA GLU A 144 -0.85 -13.43 21.82
C GLU A 144 -1.12 -13.32 23.33
N LYS A 145 -1.78 -12.23 23.77
CA LYS A 145 -2.15 -12.05 25.19
C LYS A 145 -3.10 -13.13 25.68
N THR A 146 -4.12 -13.48 24.91
CA THR A 146 -5.08 -14.53 25.29
C THR A 146 -4.40 -15.88 25.48
N LYS A 147 -3.52 -16.29 24.56
CA LYS A 147 -2.79 -17.55 24.65
C LYS A 147 -1.88 -17.64 25.88
N ASN A 148 -1.25 -16.54 26.25
CA ASN A 148 -0.38 -16.52 27.43
C ASN A 148 -1.17 -16.66 28.74
N ASN A 149 -2.39 -16.09 28.80
CA ASN A 149 -3.26 -16.21 29.97
C ASN A 149 -3.88 -17.60 30.13
N GLU A 150 -4.09 -18.35 29.04
CA GLU A 150 -4.58 -19.74 29.10
C GLU A 150 -3.49 -20.74 29.53
N GLN A 151 -2.21 -20.34 29.47
CA GLN A 151 -1.06 -21.17 29.83
C GLN A 151 -0.51 -20.90 31.24
N SER A 152 -1.05 -19.91 31.96
CA SER A 152 -0.72 -19.54 33.34
C SER A 152 -1.72 -20.09 34.34
#